data_AF-A0A836H6I0-F1
#
_entry.id   AF-A0A836H6I0-F1
#
_cell.length_a   1.000
_cell.length_b   1.000
_cell.length_c   1.000
_cell.angle_alpha   90.00
_cell.angle_beta   90.00
_cell.angle_gamma   90.00
#
_symmetry.space_group_name_H-M   'P 1'
#
loop_
_entity.id
_entity.type
_entity.pdbx_description
1 polymer ?
#
loop_
_entity_poly.entity_id
_entity_poly.type
_entity_poly.pdbx_seq_one_letter_code
_entity_poly.pdbx_strand_id
1 'polypeptide(L)'
;MGCGLSTQKAAAGAFTSSVKALSVDMKTRFATVDQEVLGPHKEVATANLAFVYGKTANIFLLTTPPFHKPPPRPRPEGEERAAEEGESEAPATEEVRWTFFNDSKSDSIVEATFFRARGLRAARAHGAAEDTASHVKLELSDGGRVKAEVTVPAGATVAFVEGPINGYMWKCVVLDSKTNRFEPATAAE
;
A
#
# COMPACT_ATOMS: atom_id res chain seq x y z
N MET A 1 40.98 32.30 11.62
CA MET A 1 40.27 33.12 10.61
C MET A 1 40.28 32.33 9.32
N GLY A 2 39.22 31.97 8.62
CA GLY A 2 37.78 32.17 8.73
C GLY A 2 37.18 31.81 7.37
N CYS A 3 36.27 30.83 7.36
CA CYS A 3 35.12 30.58 6.47
C CYS A 3 35.23 30.63 4.93
N GLY A 4 34.59 29.63 4.28
CA GLY A 4 34.14 29.72 2.90
C GLY A 4 33.65 28.41 2.25
N LEU A 5 32.58 27.82 2.80
CA LEU A 5 31.86 26.65 2.24
C LEU A 5 31.14 26.97 0.92
N SER A 6 31.18 26.05 -0.05
CA SER A 6 30.03 25.74 -0.92
C SER A 6 30.22 24.38 -1.59
N THR A 7 29.94 23.31 -0.86
CA THR A 7 29.48 22.06 -1.49
C THR A 7 27.97 22.03 -1.32
N GLN A 8 27.24 22.53 -2.31
CA GLN A 8 25.87 22.12 -2.55
C GLN A 8 25.88 20.63 -2.91
N LYS A 9 25.92 19.80 -1.87
CA LYS A 9 25.57 18.39 -1.98
C LYS A 9 24.06 18.35 -2.13
N ALA A 10 23.59 18.37 -3.37
CA ALA A 10 22.19 18.17 -3.69
C ALA A 10 21.70 16.93 -2.95
N ALA A 11 20.72 17.11 -2.08
CA ALA A 11 20.10 16.08 -1.29
C ALA A 11 19.28 15.14 -2.20
N ALA A 12 19.98 14.23 -2.88
CA ALA A 12 19.42 12.96 -3.31
C ALA A 12 19.73 11.95 -2.21
N GLY A 13 19.14 12.16 -1.03
CA GLY A 13 19.23 11.25 0.10
C GLY A 13 18.30 10.07 -0.12
N ALA A 14 18.92 8.91 -0.34
CA ALA A 14 18.41 7.54 -0.16
C ALA A 14 17.06 7.42 0.58
N PHE A 15 16.04 6.91 -0.11
CA PHE A 15 14.73 6.54 0.45
C PHE A 15 14.55 5.01 0.50
N THR A 16 15.62 4.26 0.77
CA THR A 16 15.60 2.79 0.83
C THR A 16 15.23 2.24 2.21
N SER A 17 14.62 3.04 3.08
CA SER A 17 14.24 2.62 4.44
C SER A 17 12.82 3.02 4.76
N SER A 18 12.03 2.06 5.27
CA SER A 18 10.70 2.31 5.80
C SER A 18 10.73 3.36 6.91
N VAL A 19 9.88 4.38 6.80
CA VAL A 19 9.79 5.47 7.79
C VAL A 19 8.40 5.50 8.41
N LYS A 20 8.28 5.99 9.65
CA LYS A 20 6.95 6.27 10.23
C LYS A 20 6.31 7.42 9.46
N ALA A 21 5.11 7.18 8.92
CA ALA A 21 4.40 8.11 8.04
C ALA A 21 4.13 9.46 8.71
N LEU A 22 3.85 9.47 10.02
CA LEU A 22 3.55 10.68 10.79
C LEU A 22 4.68 11.12 11.74
N SER A 23 5.91 10.66 11.54
CA SER A 23 7.06 11.09 12.36
C SER A 23 7.32 12.60 12.28
N VAL A 24 7.82 13.18 13.37
CA VAL A 24 8.06 14.64 13.51
C VAL A 24 8.96 15.19 12.39
N ASP A 25 9.93 14.40 11.95
CA ASP A 25 10.91 14.80 10.91
C ASP A 25 10.35 14.73 9.48
N MET A 26 9.21 14.06 9.27
CA MET A 26 8.57 13.88 7.96
C MET A 26 7.30 14.71 7.77
N LYS A 27 6.95 15.54 8.77
CA LYS A 27 5.71 16.33 8.84
C LYS A 27 5.45 17.23 7.63
N THR A 28 6.44 17.60 6.84
CA THR A 28 6.22 18.45 5.64
C THR A 28 5.80 17.67 4.40
N ARG A 29 6.25 16.42 4.20
CA ARG A 29 5.90 15.62 3.01
C ARG A 29 4.61 14.81 3.20
N PHE A 30 4.40 14.29 4.40
CA PHE A 30 3.18 13.54 4.73
C PHE A 30 2.11 14.42 5.42
N ALA A 31 2.27 15.75 5.42
CA ALA A 31 1.27 16.68 5.95
C ALA A 31 -0.12 16.47 5.35
N THR A 32 -0.17 16.10 4.06
CA THR A 32 -1.40 15.92 3.29
C THR A 32 -1.89 14.47 3.27
N VAL A 33 -1.25 13.57 4.01
CA VAL A 33 -1.77 12.21 4.18
C VAL A 33 -3.09 12.30 4.92
N ASP A 34 -4.12 11.71 4.33
CA ASP A 34 -5.44 11.66 4.94
C ASP A 34 -5.43 10.67 6.13
N GLN A 35 -5.44 11.25 7.33
CA GLN A 35 -5.43 10.48 8.57
C GLN A 35 -6.72 9.68 8.79
N GLU A 36 -7.84 10.08 8.19
CA GLU A 36 -9.10 9.35 8.29
C GLU A 36 -9.03 8.04 7.49
N VAL A 37 -8.33 8.05 6.35
CA VAL A 37 -8.07 6.84 5.55
C VAL A 37 -7.19 5.84 6.33
N LEU A 38 -6.25 6.33 7.14
CA LEU A 38 -5.39 5.53 8.03
C LEU A 38 -6.06 5.14 9.35
N GLY A 39 -7.14 5.81 9.72
CA GLY A 39 -7.99 5.46 10.86
C GLY A 39 -7.23 5.34 12.19
N PRO A 40 -7.56 4.35 13.03
CA PRO A 40 -6.99 4.20 14.38
C PRO A 40 -5.51 3.83 14.37
N HIS A 41 -4.97 3.42 13.23
CA HIS A 41 -3.58 2.96 13.10
C HIS A 41 -2.64 4.02 12.52
N LYS A 42 -3.11 5.25 12.31
CA LYS A 42 -2.33 6.34 11.73
C LYS A 42 -0.97 6.58 12.41
N GLU A 43 -0.90 6.44 13.73
CA GLU A 43 0.34 6.67 14.51
C GLU A 43 1.40 5.57 14.33
N VAL A 44 0.97 4.39 13.88
CA VAL A 44 1.86 3.24 13.62
C VAL A 44 2.04 2.99 12.12
N ALA A 45 1.42 3.81 11.27
CA ALA A 45 1.56 3.69 9.83
C ALA A 45 3.02 3.90 9.40
N THR A 46 3.52 2.98 8.58
CA THR A 46 4.83 3.10 7.95
C THR A 46 4.67 3.44 6.48
N ALA A 47 5.53 4.33 5.99
CA ALA A 47 5.58 4.74 4.59
C ALA A 47 6.85 4.20 3.94
N ASN A 48 6.69 3.66 2.74
CA ASN A 48 7.77 3.26 1.86
C ASN A 48 7.58 3.97 0.52
N LEU A 49 8.64 4.51 -0.06
CA LEU A 49 8.56 4.99 -1.44
C LEU A 49 8.37 3.75 -2.33
N ALA A 50 7.28 3.72 -3.10
CA ALA A 50 6.91 2.58 -3.93
C ALA A 50 7.28 2.82 -5.39
N PHE A 51 6.96 4.01 -5.90
CA PHE A 51 7.24 4.37 -7.28
C PHE A 51 7.70 5.81 -7.41
N VAL A 52 8.55 6.05 -8.41
CA VAL A 52 9.01 7.37 -8.82
C VAL A 52 8.76 7.55 -10.31
N TYR A 53 8.20 8.69 -10.69
CA TYR A 53 8.10 9.12 -12.08
C TYR A 53 8.74 10.50 -12.25
N GLY A 54 9.82 10.54 -13.01
CA GLY A 54 10.63 11.73 -13.21
C GLY A 54 11.17 12.31 -11.90
N LYS A 55 11.10 13.64 -11.75
CA LYS A 55 11.47 14.35 -10.51
C LYS A 55 10.25 14.84 -9.72
N THR A 56 9.05 14.50 -10.19
CA THR A 56 7.82 15.24 -9.86
C THR A 56 6.73 14.37 -9.25
N ALA A 57 6.84 13.05 -9.36
CA ALA A 57 5.86 12.15 -8.78
C ALA A 57 6.51 11.05 -7.95
N ASN A 58 6.16 11.05 -6.66
CA ASN A 58 6.52 10.02 -5.70
C ASN A 58 5.21 9.39 -5.21
N ILE A 59 5.08 8.08 -5.39
CA ILE A 59 3.95 7.31 -4.91
C ILE A 59 4.46 6.49 -3.75
N PHE A 60 3.87 6.68 -2.57
CA PHE A 60 4.23 5.99 -1.35
C PHE A 60 3.24 4.89 -1.04
N LEU A 61 3.75 3.72 -0.64
CA LEU A 61 2.97 2.66 0.00
C LEU A 61 2.99 2.90 1.51
N LEU A 62 1.81 3.13 2.07
CA LEU A 62 1.57 3.17 3.50
C LEU A 62 1.05 1.82 3.97
N THR A 63 1.60 1.28 5.05
CA THR A 63 1.17 0.02 5.65
C THR A 63 0.72 0.19 7.09
N THR A 64 -0.43 -0.42 7.42
CA THR A 64 -1.00 -0.46 8.76
C THR A 64 -1.53 -1.86 9.08
N PRO A 65 -1.86 -2.18 10.35
CA PRO A 65 -2.77 -3.26 10.66
C PRO A 65 -4.12 -3.11 9.91
N PRO A 66 -4.84 -4.22 9.64
CA PRO A 66 -6.13 -4.19 8.98
C PRO A 66 -7.22 -3.62 9.89
N PHE A 67 -8.26 -3.02 9.30
CA PHE A 67 -9.40 -2.54 10.08
C PHE A 67 -10.44 -3.64 10.31
N HIS A 68 -10.68 -4.48 9.29
CA HIS A 68 -11.70 -5.50 9.35
C HIS A 68 -11.10 -6.80 9.87
N LYS A 69 -11.89 -7.53 10.66
CA LYS A 69 -11.49 -8.86 11.14
C LYS A 69 -11.32 -9.79 9.94
N PRO A 70 -10.41 -10.78 10.02
CA PRO A 70 -10.32 -11.81 9.01
C PRO A 70 -11.69 -12.46 8.82
N PRO A 71 -12.09 -12.79 7.58
CA PRO A 71 -13.29 -13.57 7.37
C PRO A 71 -13.18 -14.88 8.18
N PRO A 72 -14.29 -15.36 8.78
CA PRO A 72 -14.27 -16.59 9.54
C PRO A 72 -13.74 -17.72 8.65
N ARG A 73 -12.67 -18.40 9.09
CA ARG A 73 -12.18 -19.59 8.41
C ARG A 73 -13.35 -20.59 8.35
N PRO A 74 -13.65 -21.20 7.19
CA PRO A 74 -14.61 -22.29 7.17
C PRO A 74 -14.09 -23.35 8.14
N ARG A 75 -14.87 -23.65 9.18
CA ARG A 75 -14.59 -24.79 10.04
C ARG A 75 -14.71 -26.02 9.13
N PRO A 76 -13.75 -26.96 9.14
CA PRO A 76 -14.02 -28.25 8.54
C PRO A 76 -15.28 -28.81 9.23
N GLU A 77 -16.33 -29.03 8.46
CA GLU A 77 -17.52 -29.71 8.96
C GLU A 77 -17.12 -31.15 9.24
N GLY A 78 -16.99 -31.46 10.53
CA GLY A 78 -16.76 -32.81 11.04
C GLY A 78 -15.34 -33.02 11.53
N GLU A 79 -15.13 -32.86 12.84
CA GLU A 79 -14.07 -33.57 13.55
C GLU A 79 -14.46 -33.71 15.03
N GLU A 80 -15.20 -34.78 15.32
CA GLU A 80 -14.99 -35.52 16.55
C GLU A 80 -13.52 -35.99 16.58
N ARG A 81 -12.87 -35.72 17.70
CA ARG A 81 -11.49 -36.05 18.09
C ARG A 81 -10.86 -37.27 17.38
N ALA A 82 -9.72 -37.07 16.74
CA ALA A 82 -8.61 -38.03 16.73
C ALA A 82 -7.27 -37.28 16.54
N ALA A 83 -6.23 -37.77 17.22
CA ALA A 83 -4.90 -37.17 17.30
C ALA A 83 -4.00 -37.54 16.11
N GLU A 84 -2.88 -36.79 15.98
CA GLU A 84 -1.69 -37.04 15.13
C GLU A 84 -1.96 -36.87 13.62
N GLU A 85 -1.18 -36.17 12.79
CA GLU A 85 0.25 -35.89 12.75
C GLU A 85 0.47 -34.80 11.67
N GLY A 86 1.35 -33.84 11.92
CA GLY A 86 2.25 -33.27 10.90
C GLY A 86 1.69 -32.65 9.62
N GLU A 87 0.92 -31.57 9.70
CA GLU A 87 1.03 -30.49 8.70
C GLU A 87 1.57 -29.25 9.41
N SER A 88 2.78 -28.84 9.01
CA SER A 88 3.35 -27.55 9.37
C SER A 88 2.37 -26.46 8.93
N GLU A 89 1.49 -26.01 9.83
CA GLU A 89 0.73 -24.77 9.66
C GLU A 89 1.76 -23.70 9.33
N ALA A 90 1.82 -23.29 8.06
CA ALA A 90 2.59 -22.12 7.68
C ALA A 90 2.14 -21.00 8.63
N PRO A 91 3.07 -20.28 9.29
CA PRO A 91 2.72 -19.31 10.31
C PRO A 91 1.62 -18.41 9.75
N ALA A 92 0.54 -18.22 10.52
CA ALA A 92 -0.59 -17.41 10.09
C ALA A 92 -0.05 -16.07 9.59
N THR A 93 -0.07 -15.85 8.27
CA THR A 93 0.45 -14.62 7.67
C THR A 93 -0.29 -13.47 8.32
N GLU A 94 0.44 -12.58 9.01
CA GLU A 94 -0.15 -11.39 9.60
C GLU A 94 -0.86 -10.61 8.50
N GLU A 95 -2.15 -10.32 8.70
CA GLU A 95 -2.88 -9.48 7.77
C GLU A 95 -2.29 -8.07 7.83
N VAL A 96 -2.08 -7.47 6.66
CA VAL A 96 -1.62 -6.10 6.51
C VAL A 96 -2.60 -5.34 5.64
N ARG A 97 -2.66 -4.04 5.83
CA ARG A 97 -3.42 -3.12 5.00
C ARG A 97 -2.49 -2.19 4.26
N TRP A 98 -2.74 -2.06 2.96
CA TRP A 98 -2.01 -1.22 2.03
C TRP A 98 -2.87 -0.01 1.63
N THR A 99 -2.26 1.16 1.69
CA THR A 99 -2.84 2.44 1.30
C THR A 99 -1.80 3.18 0.46
N PHE A 100 -2.20 3.81 -0.64
CA PHE A 100 -1.29 4.64 -1.43
C PHE A 100 -1.44 6.10 -1.07
N PHE A 101 -0.31 6.81 -1.02
CA PHE A 101 -0.27 8.26 -0.98
C PHE A 101 0.48 8.77 -2.20
N ASN A 102 -0.18 9.63 -2.98
CA ASN A 102 0.40 10.23 -4.18
C ASN A 102 0.90 11.65 -3.86
N ASP A 103 2.21 11.77 -3.57
CA ASP A 103 2.89 13.05 -3.31
C ASP A 103 3.28 13.75 -4.63
N SER A 104 2.35 13.79 -5.57
CA SER A 104 2.58 14.39 -6.88
C SER A 104 1.45 15.29 -7.31
N LYS A 105 1.69 16.00 -8.42
CA LYS A 105 0.69 16.84 -9.09
C LYS A 105 -0.02 16.13 -10.24
N SER A 106 0.22 14.83 -10.40
CA SER A 106 -0.32 14.01 -11.49
C SER A 106 -1.10 12.84 -10.93
N ASP A 107 -2.21 12.49 -11.58
CA ASP A 107 -2.94 11.27 -11.24
C ASP A 107 -2.11 10.03 -11.59
N SER A 108 -2.30 8.97 -10.82
CA SER A 108 -1.63 7.69 -11.04
C SER A 108 -2.62 6.54 -10.99
N ILE A 109 -2.27 5.44 -11.65
CA ILE A 109 -2.99 4.17 -11.56
C ILE A 109 -1.99 3.12 -11.07
N VAL A 110 -2.37 2.40 -10.03
CA VAL A 110 -1.60 1.28 -9.50
C VAL A 110 -2.34 0.00 -9.80
N GLU A 111 -1.64 -0.95 -10.41
CA GLU A 111 -2.12 -2.31 -10.66
C GLU A 111 -1.21 -3.30 -9.93
N ALA A 112 -1.80 -4.18 -9.13
CA ALA A 112 -1.10 -5.24 -8.44
C ALA A 112 -1.75 -6.60 -8.68
N THR A 113 -0.92 -7.63 -8.86
CA THR A 113 -1.33 -9.03 -8.85
C THR A 113 -0.76 -9.69 -7.62
N PHE A 114 -1.64 -10.17 -6.74
CA PHE A 114 -1.30 -10.87 -5.52
C PHE A 114 -1.39 -12.39 -5.72
N PHE A 115 -0.44 -13.12 -5.15
CA PHE A 115 -0.39 -14.57 -5.21
C PHE A 115 -0.76 -15.19 -3.87
N ARG A 116 -1.47 -16.32 -3.91
CA ARG A 116 -1.94 -17.02 -2.70
C ARG A 116 -2.77 -16.10 -1.78
N ALA A 117 -3.62 -15.28 -2.39
CA ALA A 117 -4.27 -14.15 -1.76
C ALA A 117 -5.77 -14.38 -1.48
N ARG A 118 -6.14 -15.61 -1.08
CA ARG A 118 -7.54 -16.02 -0.88
C ARG A 118 -8.29 -15.20 0.18
N GLY A 119 -7.57 -14.55 1.11
CA GLY A 119 -8.14 -13.68 2.14
C GLY A 119 -8.02 -12.18 1.84
N LEU A 120 -7.48 -11.81 0.68
CA LEU A 120 -7.28 -10.41 0.30
C LEU A 120 -8.61 -9.78 -0.10
N ARG A 121 -8.84 -8.56 0.38
CA ARG A 121 -10.07 -7.80 0.14
C ARG A 121 -9.76 -6.34 -0.16
N ALA A 122 -10.71 -5.67 -0.79
CA ALA A 122 -10.57 -4.26 -1.10
C ALA A 122 -10.60 -3.47 0.20
N ALA A 123 -9.59 -2.64 0.44
CA ALA A 123 -9.61 -1.77 1.59
C ALA A 123 -10.62 -0.64 1.37
N ARG A 124 -11.21 -0.17 2.46
CA ARG A 124 -12.15 0.96 2.51
C ARG A 124 -11.71 1.95 3.56
N ALA A 125 -12.03 3.22 3.39
CA ALA A 125 -11.77 4.25 4.42
C ALA A 125 -12.30 3.81 5.80
N HIS A 126 -11.65 4.27 6.87
CA HIS A 126 -12.09 3.90 8.21
C HIS A 126 -13.52 4.39 8.47
N GLY A 127 -14.39 3.52 8.98
CA GLY A 127 -15.79 3.85 9.25
C GLY A 127 -16.71 3.87 8.01
N ALA A 128 -16.18 3.57 6.80
CA ALA A 128 -17.04 3.35 5.64
C ALA A 128 -17.96 2.14 5.88
N ALA A 129 -19.23 2.29 5.51
CA ALA A 129 -20.20 1.20 5.62
C ALA A 129 -19.82 0.04 4.68
N GLU A 130 -20.20 -1.19 5.04
CA GLU A 130 -19.81 -2.40 4.29
C GLU A 130 -20.34 -2.42 2.85
N ASP A 131 -21.38 -1.65 2.56
CA ASP A 131 -22.00 -1.47 1.25
C ASP A 131 -21.40 -0.31 0.44
N THR A 132 -20.48 0.47 1.02
CA THR A 132 -19.78 1.52 0.30
C THR A 132 -18.87 0.89 -0.76
N ALA A 133 -19.11 1.27 -2.02
CA ALA A 133 -18.30 0.83 -3.14
C ALA A 133 -16.83 1.20 -2.90
N SER A 134 -15.94 0.21 -2.96
CA SER A 134 -14.51 0.49 -2.91
C SER A 134 -14.07 1.09 -4.24
N HIS A 135 -13.14 2.04 -4.19
CA HIS A 135 -12.47 2.59 -5.38
C HIS A 135 -11.52 1.59 -6.05
N VAL A 136 -11.37 0.40 -5.45
CA VAL A 136 -10.43 -0.64 -5.85
C VAL A 136 -11.19 -1.71 -6.61
N LYS A 137 -10.80 -1.93 -7.86
CA LYS A 137 -11.34 -3.02 -8.68
C LYS A 137 -10.57 -4.29 -8.35
N LEU A 138 -11.26 -5.30 -7.82
CA LEU A 138 -10.68 -6.62 -7.58
C LEU A 138 -11.21 -7.63 -8.59
N GLU A 139 -10.29 -8.37 -9.21
CA GLU A 139 -10.60 -9.51 -10.07
C GLU A 139 -9.96 -10.77 -9.47
N LEU A 140 -10.80 -11.70 -9.04
CA LEU A 140 -10.35 -13.01 -8.57
C LEU A 140 -10.11 -13.90 -9.78
N SER A 141 -8.93 -14.52 -9.83
CA SER A 141 -8.59 -15.51 -10.84
C SER A 141 -8.43 -16.90 -10.22
N ASP A 142 -8.66 -17.93 -11.03
CA ASP A 142 -8.44 -19.32 -10.64
C ASP A 142 -7.02 -19.54 -10.09
N GLY A 143 -6.90 -20.39 -9.08
CA GLY A 143 -5.61 -20.67 -8.42
C GLY A 143 -5.22 -19.67 -7.31
N GLY A 144 -6.15 -18.85 -6.82
CA GLY A 144 -5.92 -17.99 -5.65
C GLY A 144 -5.06 -16.76 -5.94
N ARG A 145 -5.11 -16.27 -7.19
CA ARG A 145 -4.53 -14.99 -7.59
C ARG A 145 -5.60 -13.91 -7.55
N VAL A 146 -5.23 -12.72 -7.10
CA VAL A 146 -6.14 -11.56 -7.08
C VAL A 146 -5.46 -10.41 -7.80
N LYS A 147 -6.09 -9.86 -8.83
CA LYS A 147 -5.67 -8.60 -9.42
C LYS A 147 -6.43 -7.47 -8.76
N ALA A 148 -5.72 -6.39 -8.48
CA ALA A 148 -6.26 -5.18 -7.89
C ALA A 148 -5.79 -3.96 -8.68
N GLU A 149 -6.71 -3.06 -8.98
CA GLU A 149 -6.44 -1.79 -9.65
C GLU A 149 -7.06 -0.65 -8.85
N VAL A 150 -6.32 0.46 -8.71
CA VAL A 150 -6.83 1.69 -8.09
C VAL A 150 -6.25 2.93 -8.77
N THR A 151 -7.09 3.94 -8.97
CA THR A 151 -6.64 5.28 -9.33
C THR A 151 -6.30 6.06 -8.06
N VAL A 152 -5.12 6.66 -8.01
CA VAL A 152 -4.66 7.50 -6.90
C VAL A 152 -4.47 8.93 -7.43
N PRO A 153 -5.45 9.82 -7.23
CA PRO A 153 -5.38 11.20 -7.69
C PRO A 153 -4.18 11.95 -7.11
N ALA A 154 -3.77 13.03 -7.78
CA ALA A 154 -2.74 13.94 -7.30
C ALA A 154 -3.01 14.42 -5.86
N GLY A 155 -2.03 14.27 -4.96
CA GLY A 155 -2.14 14.68 -3.56
C GLY A 155 -3.04 13.81 -2.67
N ALA A 156 -3.66 12.76 -3.21
CA ALA A 156 -4.64 11.96 -2.49
C ALA A 156 -4.02 10.78 -1.73
N THR A 157 -4.71 10.36 -0.67
CA THR A 157 -4.46 9.11 0.06
C THR A 157 -5.61 8.15 -0.20
N VAL A 158 -5.33 6.96 -0.72
CA VAL A 158 -6.36 6.01 -1.17
C VAL A 158 -6.09 4.62 -0.60
N ALA A 159 -7.07 4.08 0.12
CA ALA A 159 -7.03 2.71 0.62
C ALA A 159 -7.05 1.72 -0.55
N PHE A 160 -6.18 0.71 -0.53
CA PHE A 160 -6.04 -0.25 -1.63
C PHE A 160 -6.54 -1.65 -1.26
N VAL A 161 -5.77 -2.39 -0.48
CA VAL A 161 -6.14 -3.77 -0.10
C VAL A 161 -5.82 -4.03 1.35
N GLU A 162 -6.50 -5.01 1.93
CA GLU A 162 -6.14 -5.55 3.23
C GLU A 162 -6.29 -7.08 3.26
N GLY A 163 -5.51 -7.73 4.11
CA GLY A 163 -5.49 -9.18 4.24
C GLY A 163 -4.07 -9.76 4.22
N PRO A 164 -3.92 -11.08 4.05
CA PRO A 164 -2.62 -11.72 4.00
C PRO A 164 -1.93 -11.47 2.66
N ILE A 165 -0.72 -10.89 2.69
CA ILE A 165 0.07 -10.58 1.48
C ILE A 165 1.39 -11.36 1.54
N ASN A 166 1.47 -12.45 0.76
CA ASN A 166 2.62 -13.37 0.74
C ASN A 166 3.50 -13.26 -0.50
N GLY A 167 3.10 -12.43 -1.47
CA GLY A 167 3.82 -12.24 -2.72
C GLY A 167 2.95 -11.47 -3.71
N TYR A 168 3.57 -10.57 -4.45
CA TYR A 168 2.89 -9.70 -5.40
C TYR A 168 3.81 -9.28 -6.54
N MET A 169 3.20 -8.91 -7.66
CA MET A 169 3.83 -8.08 -8.68
C MET A 169 2.97 -6.84 -8.84
N TRP A 170 3.58 -5.71 -9.11
CA TRP A 170 2.87 -4.46 -9.26
C TRP A 170 3.52 -3.57 -10.30
N LYS A 171 2.73 -2.65 -10.82
CA LYS A 171 3.20 -1.56 -11.68
C LYS A 171 2.39 -0.31 -11.36
N CYS A 172 2.97 0.84 -11.65
CA CYS A 172 2.29 2.11 -11.56
C CYS A 172 2.49 2.86 -12.88
N VAL A 173 1.42 3.50 -13.35
CA VAL A 173 1.49 4.47 -14.43
C VAL A 173 1.04 5.84 -13.93
N VAL A 174 1.67 6.90 -14.40
CA VAL A 174 1.41 8.28 -13.98
C VAL A 174 1.03 9.10 -15.19
N LEU A 175 0.04 9.99 -15.05
CA LEU A 175 -0.36 10.92 -16.10
C LEU A 175 0.73 11.98 -16.29
N ASP A 176 1.48 11.87 -17.38
CA ASP A 176 2.48 12.87 -17.74
C ASP A 176 1.80 14.11 -18.32
N SER A 177 2.03 15.27 -17.71
CA SER A 177 1.38 16.52 -18.11
C SER A 177 1.91 17.11 -19.42
N LYS A 178 3.07 16.66 -19.90
CA LYS A 178 3.66 17.11 -21.17
C LYS A 178 3.12 16.30 -22.33
N THR A 179 3.00 14.98 -22.17
CA THR A 179 2.52 14.08 -23.22
C THR A 179 1.01 13.84 -23.15
N ASN A 180 0.39 14.20 -22.02
CA ASN A 180 -1.03 13.96 -21.69
C ASN A 180 -1.40 12.48 -21.82
N ARG A 181 -0.48 11.59 -21.42
CA ARG A 181 -0.62 10.14 -21.47
C ARG A 181 -0.15 9.50 -20.17
N PHE A 182 -0.66 8.31 -19.88
CA PHE A 182 -0.16 7.50 -18.78
C PHE A 182 1.16 6.84 -19.19
N GLU A 183 2.21 7.10 -18.41
CA GLU A 183 3.55 6.58 -18.62
C GLU A 183 4.01 5.74 -17.42
N PRO A 184 4.82 4.69 -17.63
CA PRO A 184 5.26 3.81 -16.54
C PRO A 184 6.16 4.54 -15.54
N ALA A 185 5.80 4.44 -14.27
CA ALA A 185 6.67 4.84 -13.16
C ALA A 185 7.69 3.74 -12.86
N THR A 186 8.87 4.13 -12.38
CA THR A 186 9.91 3.21 -11.95
C THR A 186 9.64 2.79 -10.51
N ALA A 187 9.71 1.50 -10.20
CA ALA A 187 9.64 1.02 -8.82
C ALA A 187 10.86 1.54 -8.05
N ALA A 188 10.64 2.05 -6.83
CA ALA A 188 11.73 2.43 -5.95
C ALA A 188 12.34 1.16 -5.32
N GLU A 189 13.68 1.06 -5.36
CA GLU A 189 14.44 -0.04 -4.77
C GLU A 189 14.49 0.03 -3.24
#